data_AF-A0A174KR66-F1
#
_entry.id   AF-A0A174KR66-F1
#
_cell.length_a   1.000
_cell.length_b   1.000
_cell.length_c   1.000
_cell.angle_alpha   90.00
_cell.angle_beta   90.00
_cell.angle_gamma   90.00
#
_symmetry.space_group_name_H-M   'P 1'
#
loop_
_entity.id
_entity.type
_entity.pdbx_description
1 polymer ?
#
loop_
_entity_poly.entity_id
_entity_poly.type
_entity_poly.pdbx_seq_one_letter_code
_entity_poly.pdbx_strand_id
1 'polypeptide(L)'
;MLYAVVMSFAIAILPIGKRLLMVIGMMPELIFQGTVYTYDIWVVAFLVLGSSILIREHVNKTEKFEYKWRILMIACFVLGCLPKAVYAPLILSGLFLGKDKFYSKRDEYIFKGGIIIAFLALMASFVLPALNPSNDMSDSRGSKTDSGQQMKYILGQPIAYAIVWLKNVLKTFQEYIMGGSAFTSFGYLGGGSLSTCCAALVVGTTLTDTYGDGKSKERVLDIKTKCIFAIEMILVIGLVWTALYISFTEAGIEEILGTQARYYYPFIFIFYLCFQTDKIKNTIELEKYQMMIMLASNFIIFQQMWEVLLVRKCL
;
A
#
# COMPACT_ATOMS: atom_id res chain seq x y z
N MET A 1 -10.43 -7.11 -14.78
CA MET A 1 -10.23 -8.57 -14.58
C MET A 1 -8.88 -8.91 -13.92
N LEU A 2 -7.74 -8.41 -14.42
CA LEU A 2 -6.42 -8.66 -13.83
C LEU A 2 -6.38 -8.39 -12.31
N TYR A 3 -6.83 -7.21 -11.89
CA TYR A 3 -6.90 -6.83 -10.47
C TYR A 3 -7.61 -7.88 -9.61
N ALA A 4 -8.83 -8.26 -9.98
CA ALA A 4 -9.61 -9.25 -9.23
C ALA A 4 -8.90 -10.61 -9.12
N VAL A 5 -8.26 -11.07 -10.20
CA VAL A 5 -7.50 -12.33 -10.21
C VAL A 5 -6.29 -12.26 -9.28
N VAL A 6 -5.47 -11.21 -9.42
CA VAL A 6 -4.25 -11.03 -8.60
C VAL A 6 -4.60 -10.87 -7.12
N MET A 7 -5.63 -10.08 -6.80
CA MET A 7 -6.11 -9.90 -5.43
C MET A 7 -6.70 -11.20 -4.85
N SER A 8 -7.39 -12.00 -5.66
CA SER A 8 -7.88 -13.33 -5.23
C SER A 8 -6.73 -14.24 -4.84
N PHE A 9 -5.63 -14.25 -5.61
CA PHE A 9 -4.41 -14.97 -5.24
C PHE A 9 -3.78 -14.42 -3.96
N ALA A 10 -3.70 -13.09 -3.80
CA ALA A 10 -3.16 -12.46 -2.59
C ALA A 10 -3.94 -12.88 -1.33
N ILE A 11 -5.28 -12.85 -1.39
CA ILE A 11 -6.17 -13.28 -0.30
C ILE A 11 -6.01 -14.78 -0.01
N ALA A 12 -5.85 -15.62 -1.05
CA ALA A 12 -5.67 -17.06 -0.87
C ALA A 12 -4.36 -17.41 -0.15
N ILE A 13 -3.29 -16.65 -0.40
CA ILE A 13 -1.94 -16.86 0.16
C ILE A 13 -1.82 -16.38 1.61
N LEU A 14 -2.51 -15.30 1.99
CA LEU A 14 -2.41 -14.71 3.32
C LEU A 14 -2.79 -15.70 4.43
N PRO A 15 -2.02 -15.83 5.52
CA PRO A 15 -2.42 -16.68 6.65
C PRO A 15 -3.39 -15.98 7.61
N ILE A 16 -3.34 -14.65 7.68
CA ILE A 16 -4.13 -13.79 8.58
C ILE A 16 -4.65 -12.56 7.82
N GLY A 17 -5.73 -11.94 8.32
CA GLY A 17 -6.26 -10.70 7.72
C GLY A 17 -6.90 -10.89 6.34
N LYS A 18 -7.35 -12.11 5.99
CA LYS A 18 -7.95 -12.41 4.68
C LYS A 18 -9.18 -11.55 4.41
N ARG A 19 -10.04 -11.36 5.42
CA ARG A 19 -11.28 -10.59 5.26
C ARG A 19 -10.95 -9.11 5.24
N LEU A 20 -9.98 -8.66 6.03
CA LEU A 20 -9.47 -7.30 5.96
C LEU A 20 -8.97 -6.96 4.54
N LEU A 21 -8.13 -7.81 3.94
CA LEU A 21 -7.65 -7.58 2.57
C LEU A 21 -8.81 -7.58 1.56
N MET A 22 -9.77 -8.49 1.72
CA MET A 22 -10.95 -8.55 0.86
C MET A 22 -11.80 -7.27 0.97
N VAL A 23 -12.09 -6.78 2.18
CA VAL A 23 -12.80 -5.52 2.42
C VAL A 23 -12.08 -4.36 1.75
N ILE A 24 -10.78 -4.21 2.00
CA ILE A 24 -9.97 -3.15 1.39
C ILE A 24 -9.98 -3.28 -0.13
N GLY A 25 -9.74 -4.48 -0.67
CA GLY A 25 -9.71 -4.73 -2.10
C GLY A 25 -11.05 -4.50 -2.80
N MET A 26 -12.14 -4.57 -2.05
CA MET A 26 -13.51 -4.29 -2.50
C MET A 26 -13.97 -2.85 -2.23
N MET A 27 -13.11 -1.96 -1.73
CA MET A 27 -13.50 -0.56 -1.55
C MET A 27 -13.94 0.07 -2.87
N PRO A 28 -14.98 0.93 -2.87
CA PRO A 28 -15.55 1.50 -4.08
C PRO A 28 -14.52 2.11 -5.02
N GLU A 29 -13.57 2.87 -4.48
CA GLU A 29 -12.51 3.49 -5.29
C GLU A 29 -11.56 2.48 -5.94
N LEU A 30 -11.16 1.41 -5.25
CA LEU A 30 -10.29 0.38 -5.83
C LEU A 30 -11.00 -0.43 -6.90
N ILE A 31 -12.30 -0.72 -6.72
CA ILE A 31 -13.12 -1.34 -7.75
C ILE A 31 -13.25 -0.40 -8.96
N PHE A 32 -13.54 0.87 -8.73
CA PHE A 32 -13.62 1.87 -9.80
C PHE A 32 -12.30 2.00 -10.56
N GLN A 33 -11.16 2.09 -9.86
CA GLN A 33 -9.83 2.11 -10.47
C GLN A 33 -9.56 0.85 -11.31
N GLY A 34 -10.10 -0.30 -10.92
CA GLY A 34 -10.04 -1.54 -11.70
C GLY A 34 -10.89 -1.54 -12.99
N THR A 35 -11.76 -0.55 -13.17
CA THR A 35 -12.60 -0.37 -14.37
C THR A 35 -12.13 0.74 -15.31
N VAL A 36 -11.16 1.55 -14.89
CA VAL A 36 -10.60 2.65 -15.70
C VAL A 36 -9.16 2.38 -16.10
N TYR A 37 -8.69 3.02 -17.17
CA TYR A 37 -7.32 2.88 -17.63
C TYR A 37 -6.35 3.66 -16.72
N THR A 38 -5.87 3.00 -15.66
CA THR A 38 -4.86 3.53 -14.75
C THR A 38 -3.81 2.48 -14.44
N TYR A 39 -2.55 2.91 -14.31
CA TYR A 39 -1.47 2.05 -13.82
C TYR A 39 -1.52 1.90 -12.29
N ASP A 40 -2.26 2.75 -11.55
CA ASP A 40 -2.30 2.69 -10.08
C ASP A 40 -2.84 1.33 -9.59
N ILE A 41 -3.86 0.79 -10.27
CA ILE A 41 -4.43 -0.51 -9.88
C ILE A 41 -3.47 -1.68 -10.15
N TRP A 42 -2.60 -1.56 -11.15
CA TRP A 42 -1.51 -2.51 -11.41
C TRP A 42 -0.51 -2.49 -10.26
N VAL A 43 -0.08 -1.30 -9.84
CA VAL A 43 0.84 -1.08 -8.73
C VAL A 43 0.26 -1.70 -7.45
N VAL A 44 -1.00 -1.40 -7.12
CA VAL A 44 -1.69 -1.97 -5.95
C VAL A 44 -1.73 -3.50 -6.02
N ALA A 45 -2.20 -4.07 -7.12
CA ALA A 45 -2.38 -5.52 -7.25
C ALA A 45 -1.08 -6.30 -6.99
N PHE A 46 0.00 -5.91 -7.66
CA PHE A 46 1.27 -6.64 -7.55
C PHE A 46 1.99 -6.38 -6.22
N LEU A 47 1.97 -5.15 -5.70
CA LEU A 47 2.59 -4.86 -4.40
C LEU A 47 1.84 -5.54 -3.25
N VAL A 48 0.51 -5.60 -3.30
CA VAL A 48 -0.28 -6.34 -2.32
C VAL A 48 -0.01 -7.85 -2.42
N LEU A 49 0.11 -8.42 -3.63
CA LEU A 49 0.45 -9.83 -3.80
C LEU A 49 1.86 -10.15 -3.26
N GLY A 50 2.87 -9.35 -3.62
CA GLY A 50 4.23 -9.50 -3.10
C GLY A 50 4.29 -9.38 -1.57
N SER A 51 3.59 -8.39 -1.02
CA SER A 51 3.46 -8.19 0.42
C SER A 51 2.73 -9.32 1.11
N SER A 52 1.71 -9.91 0.48
CA SER A 52 0.97 -11.06 1.02
C SER A 52 1.85 -12.29 1.17
N ILE A 53 2.77 -12.51 0.22
CA ILE A 53 3.78 -13.58 0.33
C ILE A 53 4.76 -13.27 1.47
N LEU A 54 5.25 -12.03 1.60
CA LEU A 54 6.14 -11.66 2.70
C LEU A 54 5.47 -11.77 4.07
N ILE A 55 4.22 -11.32 4.21
CA ILE A 55 3.43 -11.46 5.44
C ILE A 55 3.27 -12.92 5.80
N ARG A 56 2.97 -13.79 4.81
CA ARG A 56 2.90 -15.24 5.03
C ARG A 56 4.20 -15.78 5.63
N GLU A 57 5.34 -15.35 5.10
CA GLU A 57 6.64 -15.82 5.57
C GLU A 57 7.02 -15.26 6.95
N HIS A 58 6.62 -14.03 7.29
CA HIS A 58 6.81 -13.49 8.65
C HIS A 58 5.94 -14.21 9.69
N VAL A 59 4.72 -14.60 9.31
CA VAL A 59 3.76 -15.29 10.20
C VAL A 59 4.12 -16.77 10.37
N ASN A 60 4.44 -17.48 9.30
CA ASN A 60 4.74 -18.92 9.35
C ASN A 60 6.17 -19.16 9.86
N LYS A 61 6.40 -19.38 11.16
CA LYS A 61 7.77 -19.51 11.68
C LYS A 61 8.46 -20.86 11.43
N THR A 62 7.71 -21.90 11.05
CA THR A 62 8.18 -23.29 10.99
C THR A 62 8.66 -23.72 9.61
N GLU A 63 8.02 -23.23 8.56
CA GLU A 63 8.28 -23.63 7.18
C GLU A 63 9.45 -22.86 6.56
N LYS A 64 10.26 -23.55 5.75
CA LYS A 64 11.27 -22.92 4.89
C LYS A 64 10.59 -22.11 3.79
N PHE A 65 11.17 -20.95 3.45
CA PHE A 65 10.67 -20.13 2.37
C PHE A 65 11.03 -20.78 1.03
N GLU A 66 10.06 -21.36 0.33
CA GLU A 66 10.33 -22.06 -0.93
C GLU A 66 10.79 -21.12 -2.04
N TYR A 67 11.71 -21.57 -2.91
CA TYR A 67 12.27 -20.76 -4.00
C TYR A 67 11.22 -20.18 -4.96
N LYS A 68 10.18 -20.95 -5.29
CA LYS A 68 9.09 -20.49 -6.17
C LYS A 68 8.40 -19.23 -5.63
N TRP A 69 8.18 -19.19 -4.31
CA TRP A 69 7.53 -18.07 -3.65
C TRP A 69 8.47 -16.86 -3.52
N ARG A 70 9.78 -17.09 -3.33
CA ARG A 70 10.79 -16.03 -3.34
C ARG A 70 10.85 -15.32 -4.70
N ILE A 71 10.93 -16.09 -5.78
CA ILE A 71 10.99 -15.54 -7.15
C ILE A 71 9.69 -14.79 -7.46
N LEU A 72 8.54 -15.38 -7.16
CA LEU A 72 7.25 -14.73 -7.37
C LEU A 72 7.13 -13.42 -6.58
N MET A 73 7.55 -13.40 -5.32
CA MET A 73 7.52 -12.22 -4.47
C MET A 73 8.40 -11.10 -5.03
N ILE A 74 9.66 -11.40 -5.39
CA ILE A 74 10.56 -10.40 -6.03
C ILE A 74 9.96 -9.90 -7.35
N ALA A 75 9.46 -10.80 -8.19
CA ALA A 75 8.83 -10.43 -9.46
C ALA A 75 7.62 -9.50 -9.26
N CYS A 76 6.78 -9.78 -8.25
CA CYS A 76 5.65 -8.92 -7.90
C CYS A 76 6.10 -7.53 -7.44
N PHE A 77 7.13 -7.43 -6.60
CA PHE A 77 7.67 -6.13 -6.20
C PHE A 77 8.24 -5.35 -7.38
N VAL A 78 9.01 -6.01 -8.25
CA VAL A 78 9.55 -5.39 -9.46
C VAL A 78 8.42 -4.90 -10.35
N LEU A 79 7.47 -5.77 -10.74
CA LEU A 79 6.33 -5.41 -11.60
C LEU A 79 5.46 -4.30 -11.01
N GLY A 80 5.24 -4.32 -9.70
CA GLY A 80 4.49 -3.28 -8.99
C GLY A 80 5.23 -1.95 -8.93
N CYS A 81 6.56 -1.96 -8.88
CA CYS A 81 7.39 -0.75 -8.83
C CYS A 81 7.75 -0.19 -10.22
N LEU A 82 7.57 -0.93 -11.32
CA LEU A 82 7.89 -0.45 -12.67
C LEU A 82 7.24 0.90 -13.01
N PRO A 83 5.93 1.14 -12.73
CA PRO A 83 5.33 2.44 -12.99
C PRO A 83 5.81 3.53 -12.02
N LYS A 84 6.09 3.14 -10.76
CA LYS A 84 6.41 4.05 -9.65
C LYS A 84 7.35 3.35 -8.68
N ALA A 85 8.65 3.61 -8.76
CA ALA A 85 9.64 2.98 -7.89
C ALA A 85 9.70 3.54 -6.45
N VAL A 86 8.88 4.55 -6.13
CA VAL A 86 8.73 5.08 -4.76
C VAL A 86 8.25 4.02 -3.74
N TYR A 87 7.71 2.90 -4.21
CA TYR A 87 7.29 1.77 -3.38
C TYR A 87 8.39 0.71 -3.16
N ALA A 88 9.58 0.89 -3.74
CA ALA A 88 10.70 -0.03 -3.60
C ALA A 88 11.04 -0.38 -2.14
N PRO A 89 10.94 0.53 -1.14
CA PRO A 89 11.23 0.17 0.26
C PRO A 89 10.40 -1.00 0.80
N LEU A 90 9.21 -1.30 0.27
CA LEU A 90 8.37 -2.40 0.76
C LEU A 90 9.05 -3.78 0.63
N ILE A 91 9.99 -3.94 -0.32
CA ILE A 91 10.72 -5.22 -0.48
C ILE A 91 11.72 -5.47 0.65
N LEU A 92 12.13 -4.43 1.39
CA LEU A 92 13.17 -4.50 2.41
C LEU A 92 12.75 -5.35 3.62
N SER A 93 11.46 -5.60 3.84
CA SER A 93 10.98 -6.46 4.93
C SER A 93 11.46 -7.88 4.79
N GLY A 94 11.78 -8.31 3.56
CA GLY A 94 12.42 -9.59 3.28
C GLY A 94 13.79 -9.75 3.97
N LEU A 95 14.52 -8.65 4.23
CA LEU A 95 15.83 -8.70 4.91
C LEU A 95 15.71 -9.13 6.38
N PHE A 96 14.55 -8.90 6.99
CA PHE A 96 14.30 -9.18 8.40
C PHE A 96 13.77 -10.59 8.65
N LEU A 97 13.57 -11.40 7.60
CA LEU A 97 13.24 -12.82 7.74
C LEU A 97 14.34 -13.56 8.53
N GLY A 98 13.90 -14.42 9.45
CA GLY A 98 14.77 -15.20 10.32
C GLY A 98 15.60 -16.24 9.56
N LYS A 99 16.76 -16.61 10.12
CA LYS A 99 17.69 -17.60 9.51
C LYS A 99 17.03 -18.95 9.25
N ASP A 100 16.06 -19.30 10.10
CA ASP A 100 15.29 -20.54 10.01
C ASP A 100 14.44 -20.63 8.74
N LYS A 101 14.25 -19.54 8.00
CA LYS A 101 13.56 -19.55 6.70
C LYS A 101 14.38 -20.09 5.54
N PHE A 102 15.69 -20.20 5.72
CA PHE A 102 16.61 -20.55 4.64
C PHE A 102 17.12 -21.98 4.79
N TYR A 103 17.47 -22.59 3.66
CA TYR A 103 18.01 -23.96 3.64
C TYR A 103 19.48 -24.00 4.11
N SER A 104 20.21 -22.89 3.97
CA SER A 104 21.59 -22.74 4.43
C SER A 104 21.94 -21.26 4.66
N LYS A 105 23.09 -20.99 5.29
CA LYS A 105 23.61 -19.61 5.42
C LYS A 105 23.88 -18.96 4.05
N ARG A 106 24.36 -19.75 3.07
CA ARG A 106 24.58 -19.26 1.70
C ARG A 106 23.27 -18.87 1.03
N ASP A 107 22.23 -19.68 1.23
CA ASP A 107 20.87 -19.41 0.73
C ASP A 107 20.29 -18.10 1.33
N GLU A 108 20.49 -17.88 2.63
CA GLU A 108 20.13 -16.61 3.29
C GLU A 108 20.82 -15.41 2.64
N TYR A 109 22.14 -15.47 2.46
CA TYR A 109 22.90 -14.36 1.86
C TYR A 109 22.51 -14.10 0.41
N ILE A 110 22.26 -15.14 -0.39
CA ILE A 110 21.82 -15.00 -1.79
C ILE A 110 20.46 -14.31 -1.83
N PHE A 111 19.51 -14.74 -0.99
CA PHE A 111 18.19 -14.12 -0.94
C PHE A 111 18.28 -12.65 -0.50
N LYS A 112 18.95 -12.37 0.62
CA LYS A 112 19.08 -10.99 1.14
C LYS A 112 19.86 -10.09 0.18
N GLY A 113 20.92 -10.61 -0.45
CA GLY A 113 21.63 -9.91 -1.52
C GLY A 113 20.73 -9.61 -2.72
N GLY A 114 19.88 -10.56 -3.12
CA GLY A 114 18.88 -10.35 -4.17
C GLY A 114 17.87 -9.25 -3.84
N ILE A 115 17.40 -9.17 -2.59
CA ILE A 115 16.53 -8.09 -2.12
C ILE A 115 17.23 -6.72 -2.21
N ILE A 116 18.48 -6.64 -1.77
CA ILE A 116 19.27 -5.40 -1.84
C ILE A 116 19.48 -4.99 -3.30
N ILE A 117 19.87 -5.92 -4.18
CA ILE A 117 20.07 -5.64 -5.61
C ILE A 117 18.76 -5.16 -6.25
N ALA A 118 17.65 -5.84 -5.99
CA ALA A 118 16.34 -5.45 -6.52
C ALA A 118 15.94 -4.04 -6.01
N PHE A 119 16.10 -3.77 -4.72
CA PHE A 119 15.86 -2.46 -4.14
C PHE A 119 16.73 -1.38 -4.79
N LEU A 120 18.04 -1.58 -4.90
CA LEU A 120 18.96 -0.62 -5.49
C LEU A 120 18.68 -0.39 -6.98
N ALA A 121 18.33 -1.44 -7.73
CA ALA A 121 17.97 -1.32 -9.14
C ALA A 121 16.69 -0.49 -9.34
N LEU A 122 15.66 -0.73 -8.51
CA LEU A 122 14.42 0.06 -8.52
C LEU A 122 14.67 1.50 -8.08
N MET A 123 15.47 1.73 -7.04
CA MET A 123 15.80 3.09 -6.61
C MET A 123 16.65 3.83 -7.65
N ALA A 124 17.58 3.16 -8.32
CA ALA A 124 18.39 3.77 -9.37
C ALA A 124 17.56 4.26 -10.55
N SER A 125 16.50 3.52 -10.94
CA SER A 125 15.62 3.96 -12.03
C SER A 125 14.80 5.22 -11.70
N PHE A 126 14.66 5.56 -10.42
CA PHE A 126 13.95 6.74 -9.95
C PHE A 126 14.87 7.89 -9.56
N VAL A 127 15.96 7.61 -8.82
CA VAL A 127 16.85 8.63 -8.26
C VAL A 127 17.81 9.18 -9.32
N LEU A 128 18.36 8.34 -10.20
CA LEU A 128 19.31 8.81 -11.21
C LEU A 128 18.69 9.84 -12.17
N PRO A 129 17.45 9.64 -12.68
CA PRO A 129 16.79 10.68 -13.47
C PRO A 129 16.57 11.98 -12.69
N ALA A 130 16.20 11.92 -11.41
CA ALA A 130 15.92 13.08 -10.56
C ALA A 130 17.17 13.88 -10.18
N LEU A 131 18.36 13.25 -10.18
CA LEU A 131 19.63 13.91 -9.92
C LEU A 131 20.24 14.57 -11.16
N ASN A 132 19.75 14.24 -12.36
CA ASN A 132 20.26 14.81 -13.59
C ASN A 132 19.57 16.16 -13.89
N PRO A 133 20.27 17.31 -13.82
CA PRO A 133 19.66 18.63 -14.04
C PRO A 133 19.10 18.83 -15.45
N SER A 134 19.54 18.02 -16.42
CA SER A 134 19.01 18.06 -17.80
C SER A 134 17.67 17.34 -17.96
N ASN A 135 17.24 16.57 -16.96
CA ASN A 135 15.95 15.91 -16.97
C ASN A 135 14.93 16.84 -16.32
N ASP A 136 14.06 17.42 -17.13
CA ASP A 136 12.94 18.20 -16.61
C ASP A 136 11.92 17.24 -15.99
N MET A 137 11.95 17.11 -14.66
CA MET A 137 11.02 16.29 -13.87
C MET A 137 9.76 17.07 -13.47
N SER A 138 9.62 18.30 -13.97
CA SER A 138 8.42 19.11 -13.81
C SER A 138 7.24 18.48 -14.54
N ASP A 139 6.03 18.69 -14.01
CA ASP A 139 4.81 18.21 -14.67
C ASP A 139 4.64 18.93 -16.02
N SER A 140 4.65 18.14 -17.11
CA SER A 140 4.48 18.58 -18.48
C SER A 140 3.13 19.27 -18.76
N ARG A 141 2.20 19.21 -17.81
CA ARG A 141 0.91 19.93 -17.85
C ARG A 141 1.01 21.41 -17.46
N GLY A 142 2.22 21.95 -17.31
CA GLY A 142 2.49 23.38 -17.20
C GLY A 142 2.78 23.89 -15.79
N SER A 143 3.36 23.04 -14.93
CA SER A 143 3.82 23.48 -13.61
C SER A 143 5.07 24.36 -13.75
N LYS A 144 5.13 25.52 -13.07
CA LYS A 144 6.33 26.37 -13.02
C LYS A 144 7.38 25.84 -12.03
N THR A 145 7.51 24.52 -11.91
CA THR A 145 8.40 23.90 -10.94
C THR A 145 9.83 23.83 -11.44
N ASP A 146 10.77 24.34 -10.64
CA ASP A 146 12.21 24.16 -10.84
C ASP A 146 12.69 22.98 -9.97
N SER A 147 12.83 21.83 -10.62
CA SER A 147 13.28 20.58 -10.01
C SER A 147 14.64 20.71 -9.31
N GLY A 148 15.53 21.56 -9.85
CA GLY A 148 16.86 21.79 -9.31
C GLY A 148 16.83 22.61 -8.01
N GLN A 149 15.95 23.61 -7.92
CA GLN A 149 15.79 24.42 -6.71
C GLN A 149 15.21 23.62 -5.53
N GLN A 150 14.23 22.76 -5.77
CA GLN A 150 13.66 21.93 -4.69
C GLN A 150 14.68 20.89 -4.20
N MET A 151 15.45 20.30 -5.11
CA MET A 151 16.54 19.40 -4.73
C MET A 151 17.57 20.13 -3.87
N LYS A 152 17.92 21.37 -4.22
CA LYS A 152 18.79 22.22 -3.42
C LYS A 152 18.19 22.54 -2.04
N TYR A 153 16.88 22.73 -1.93
CA TYR A 153 16.21 22.94 -0.64
C TYR A 153 16.25 21.66 0.23
N ILE A 154 15.91 20.50 -0.33
CA ILE A 154 15.95 19.21 0.39
C ILE A 154 17.36 18.94 0.93
N LEU A 155 18.38 19.12 0.08
CA LEU A 155 19.77 18.84 0.45
C LEU A 155 20.40 19.94 1.33
N GLY A 156 20.03 21.20 1.10
CA GLY A 156 20.58 22.35 1.82
C GLY A 156 19.94 22.58 3.19
N GLN A 157 18.68 22.20 3.37
CA GLN A 157 17.94 22.38 4.62
C GLN A 157 17.08 21.14 4.97
N PRO A 158 17.70 19.97 5.20
CA PRO A 158 16.99 18.70 5.37
C PRO A 158 16.03 18.69 6.57
N ILE A 159 16.38 19.37 7.66
CA ILE A 159 15.51 19.46 8.85
C ILE A 159 14.29 20.33 8.56
N ALA A 160 14.45 21.46 7.89
CA ALA A 160 13.33 22.34 7.53
C ALA A 160 12.36 21.62 6.58
N TYR A 161 12.91 20.93 5.57
CA TYR A 161 12.13 20.09 4.68
C TYR A 161 11.39 18.97 5.42
N ALA A 162 12.04 18.27 6.36
CA ALA A 162 11.39 17.22 7.14
C ALA A 162 10.20 17.73 7.97
N ILE A 163 10.29 18.96 8.50
CA ILE A 163 9.19 19.63 9.21
C ILE A 163 8.02 19.92 8.25
N VAL A 164 8.32 20.48 7.07
CA VAL A 164 7.32 20.75 6.02
C VAL A 164 6.62 19.45 5.61
N TRP A 165 7.40 18.41 5.32
CA TRP A 165 6.91 17.08 4.99
C TRP A 165 5.97 16.54 6.08
N LEU A 166 6.41 16.53 7.34
CA LEU A 166 5.63 15.97 8.45
C LEU A 166 4.33 16.74 8.67
N LYS A 167 4.36 18.08 8.64
CA LYS A 167 3.16 18.91 8.77
C LYS A 167 2.11 18.56 7.72
N ASN A 168 2.53 18.42 6.47
CA ASN A 168 1.62 18.12 5.38
C ASN A 168 1.07 16.69 5.46
N VAL A 169 1.91 15.71 5.80
CA VAL A 169 1.48 14.32 6.03
C VAL A 169 0.42 14.27 7.13
N LEU A 170 0.68 14.90 8.29
CA LEU A 170 -0.26 14.90 9.41
C LEU A 170 -1.57 15.62 9.09
N LYS A 171 -1.52 16.71 8.33
CA LYS A 171 -2.71 17.46 7.86
C LYS A 171 -3.65 16.58 7.03
N THR A 172 -3.12 15.70 6.18
CA THR A 172 -3.92 14.86 5.26
C THR A 172 -4.10 13.42 5.73
N PHE A 173 -3.42 13.01 6.80
CA PHE A 173 -3.34 11.61 7.23
C PHE A 173 -4.70 10.94 7.45
N GLN A 174 -5.59 11.59 8.21
CA GLN A 174 -6.92 11.03 8.47
C GLN A 174 -7.71 10.86 7.17
N GLU A 175 -7.64 11.85 6.28
CA GLU A 175 -8.36 11.84 5.02
C GLU A 175 -7.84 10.75 4.07
N TYR A 176 -6.53 10.46 4.09
CA TYR A 176 -5.90 9.45 3.24
C TYR A 176 -5.99 8.01 3.74
N ILE A 177 -6.21 7.81 5.04
CA ILE A 177 -6.36 6.48 5.64
C ILE A 177 -7.82 6.12 5.87
N MET A 178 -8.65 7.08 6.29
CA MET A 178 -10.02 6.83 6.75
C MET A 178 -11.07 7.73 6.09
N GLY A 179 -10.67 8.66 5.22
CA GLY A 179 -11.54 9.68 4.64
C GLY A 179 -12.24 9.28 3.35
N GLY A 180 -12.95 10.25 2.78
CA GLY A 180 -13.69 10.06 1.53
C GLY A 180 -12.78 9.86 0.33
N SER A 181 -11.64 10.55 0.30
CA SER A 181 -10.60 10.38 -0.72
C SER A 181 -9.89 9.03 -0.64
N ALA A 182 -9.96 8.34 0.49
CA ALA A 182 -9.36 7.01 0.65
C ALA A 182 -10.27 5.88 0.16
N PHE A 183 -11.60 6.02 0.24
CA PHE A 183 -12.49 4.89 -0.02
C PHE A 183 -13.55 5.13 -1.08
N THR A 184 -13.93 6.39 -1.31
CA THR A 184 -15.14 6.74 -2.06
C THR A 184 -14.89 7.82 -3.12
N SER A 185 -13.64 8.01 -3.57
CA SER A 185 -13.37 8.91 -4.70
C SER A 185 -13.53 8.16 -6.03
N PHE A 186 -14.41 8.69 -6.89
CA PHE A 186 -14.62 8.21 -8.27
C PHE A 186 -13.98 9.15 -9.29
N GLY A 187 -12.89 9.81 -8.91
CA GLY A 187 -12.20 10.80 -9.75
C GLY A 187 -13.13 11.92 -10.21
N TYR A 188 -13.18 12.20 -11.51
CA TYR A 188 -14.02 13.25 -12.10
C TYR A 188 -15.53 13.03 -11.93
N LEU A 189 -15.96 11.84 -11.52
CA LEU A 189 -17.37 11.56 -11.24
C LEU A 189 -17.80 12.05 -9.86
N GLY A 190 -16.83 12.45 -9.02
CA GLY A 190 -17.05 13.02 -7.69
C GLY A 190 -16.87 11.99 -6.57
N GLY A 191 -17.24 12.42 -5.37
CA GLY A 191 -17.15 11.62 -4.15
C GLY A 191 -18.49 10.97 -3.78
N GLY A 192 -18.38 9.77 -3.23
CA GLY A 192 -19.45 9.00 -2.63
C GLY A 192 -19.81 9.41 -1.20
N SER A 193 -21.05 9.18 -0.77
CA SER A 193 -21.54 9.63 0.54
C SER A 193 -21.20 8.72 1.74
N LEU A 194 -20.84 7.45 1.53
CA LEU A 194 -20.70 6.44 2.60
C LEU A 194 -19.25 6.25 3.08
N SER A 195 -18.41 7.26 2.97
CA SER A 195 -17.00 7.19 3.42
C SER A 195 -16.86 6.73 4.87
N THR A 196 -17.75 7.20 5.76
CA THR A 196 -17.78 6.82 7.17
C THR A 196 -18.14 5.34 7.35
N CYS A 197 -19.06 4.80 6.54
CA CYS A 197 -19.39 3.38 6.58
C CYS A 197 -18.24 2.51 6.08
N CYS A 198 -17.53 2.95 5.03
CA CYS A 198 -16.30 2.29 4.56
C CYS A 198 -15.25 2.25 5.68
N ALA A 199 -14.98 3.39 6.32
CA ALA A 199 -14.03 3.48 7.42
C ALA A 199 -14.44 2.58 8.60
N ALA A 200 -15.72 2.61 8.99
CA ALA A 200 -16.25 1.75 10.04
C ALA A 200 -16.11 0.26 9.70
N LEU A 201 -16.35 -0.14 8.44
CA LEU A 201 -16.20 -1.51 8.00
C LEU A 201 -14.74 -1.96 8.01
N VAL A 202 -13.81 -1.15 7.51
CA VAL A 202 -12.37 -1.46 7.49
C VAL A 202 -11.80 -1.52 8.90
N VAL A 203 -12.09 -0.52 9.75
CA VAL A 203 -11.62 -0.50 11.15
C VAL A 203 -12.27 -1.63 11.95
N GLY A 204 -13.59 -1.82 11.81
CA GLY A 204 -14.31 -2.92 12.46
C GLY A 204 -13.73 -4.28 12.08
N THR A 205 -13.48 -4.52 10.79
CA THR A 205 -12.85 -5.76 10.31
C THR A 205 -11.41 -5.89 10.81
N THR A 206 -10.65 -4.79 10.89
CA THR A 206 -9.29 -4.79 11.46
C THR A 206 -9.29 -5.30 12.90
N LEU A 207 -10.26 -4.86 13.70
CA LEU A 207 -10.38 -5.23 15.10
C LEU A 207 -10.99 -6.62 15.32
N THR A 208 -11.77 -7.14 14.37
CA THR A 208 -12.58 -8.36 14.55
C THR A 208 -12.18 -9.55 13.66
N ASP A 209 -11.32 -9.37 12.64
CA ASP A 209 -10.77 -10.45 11.81
C ASP A 209 -9.61 -11.15 12.51
N THR A 210 -9.93 -11.86 13.59
CA THR A 210 -8.96 -12.60 14.41
C THR A 210 -8.80 -14.07 14.01
N TYR A 211 -9.08 -14.39 12.75
CA TYR A 211 -9.05 -15.75 12.23
C TYR A 211 -7.72 -16.05 11.53
N GLY A 212 -7.11 -17.19 11.85
CA GLY A 212 -5.94 -17.72 11.16
C GLY A 212 -6.31 -18.84 10.17
N ASP A 213 -5.36 -19.20 9.32
CA ASP A 213 -5.48 -20.27 8.33
C ASP A 213 -5.33 -21.69 8.90
N GLY A 214 -5.09 -21.82 10.22
CA GLY A 214 -4.90 -23.08 10.93
C GLY A 214 -3.51 -23.70 10.77
N LYS A 215 -2.66 -23.19 9.86
CA LYS A 215 -1.26 -23.61 9.70
C LYS A 215 -0.35 -22.87 10.68
N SER A 216 -0.65 -21.59 10.89
CA SER A 216 -0.01 -20.74 11.88
C SER A 216 -0.83 -20.71 13.19
N LYS A 217 -0.13 -20.74 14.34
CA LYS A 217 -0.74 -20.43 15.65
C LYS A 217 -0.99 -18.93 15.82
N GLU A 218 -0.21 -18.10 15.14
CA GLU A 218 -0.29 -16.64 15.20
C GLU A 218 -1.56 -16.18 14.47
N ARG A 219 -2.31 -15.29 15.12
CA ARG A 219 -3.55 -14.68 14.59
C ARG A 219 -3.38 -13.19 14.28
N VAL A 220 -2.26 -12.62 14.69
CA VAL A 220 -1.86 -11.23 14.49
C VAL A 220 -0.36 -11.17 14.25
N LEU A 221 0.12 -10.08 13.66
CA LEU A 221 1.56 -9.85 13.52
C LEU A 221 2.22 -9.65 14.89
N ASP A 222 3.44 -10.17 15.06
CA ASP A 222 4.25 -9.86 16.23
C ASP A 222 4.75 -8.39 16.19
N ILE A 223 5.11 -7.85 17.35
CA ILE A 223 5.49 -6.45 17.51
C ILE A 223 6.70 -6.09 16.64
N LYS A 224 7.68 -6.98 16.49
CA LYS A 224 8.88 -6.72 15.68
C LYS A 224 8.49 -6.56 14.21
N THR A 225 7.65 -7.46 13.69
CA THR A 225 7.14 -7.38 12.32
C THR A 225 6.29 -6.13 12.09
N LYS A 226 5.45 -5.73 13.06
CA LYS A 226 4.71 -4.45 13.01
C LYS A 226 5.64 -3.24 12.92
N CYS A 227 6.71 -3.21 13.71
CA CYS A 227 7.70 -2.13 13.67
C CYS A 227 8.44 -2.07 12.32
N ILE A 228 8.81 -3.22 11.75
CA ILE A 228 9.46 -3.29 10.43
C ILE A 228 8.55 -2.68 9.36
N PHE A 229 7.30 -3.13 9.27
CA PHE A 229 6.34 -2.60 8.31
C PHE A 229 6.02 -1.11 8.55
N ALA A 230 5.97 -0.66 9.81
CA ALA A 230 5.77 0.76 10.11
C ALA A 230 6.92 1.62 9.58
N ILE A 231 8.17 1.19 9.75
CA ILE A 231 9.34 1.88 9.21
C ILE A 231 9.28 1.93 7.68
N GLU A 232 8.94 0.82 7.02
CA GLU A 232 8.81 0.76 5.57
C GLU A 232 7.72 1.69 5.04
N MET A 233 6.56 1.74 5.68
CA MET A 233 5.50 2.66 5.30
C MET A 233 5.95 4.12 5.45
N ILE A 234 6.67 4.46 6.51
CA ILE A 234 7.23 5.81 6.67
C ILE A 234 8.22 6.13 5.55
N LEU A 235 9.09 5.19 5.16
CA LEU A 235 10.01 5.37 4.04
C LEU A 235 9.28 5.59 2.72
N VAL A 236 8.25 4.79 2.43
CA VAL A 236 7.41 4.95 1.22
C VAL A 236 6.70 6.30 1.22
N ILE A 237 6.09 6.70 2.34
CA ILE A 237 5.45 8.02 2.48
C ILE A 237 6.49 9.13 2.26
N GLY A 238 7.70 8.98 2.83
CA GLY A 238 8.82 9.88 2.58
C GLY A 238 9.12 10.04 1.09
N LEU A 239 9.28 8.93 0.37
CA LEU A 239 9.58 8.94 -1.06
C LEU A 239 8.44 9.49 -1.93
N VAL A 240 7.19 9.10 -1.66
CA VAL A 240 6.00 9.59 -2.39
C VAL A 240 5.90 11.11 -2.28
N TRP A 241 5.96 11.63 -1.07
CA TRP A 241 5.81 13.06 -0.84
C TRP A 241 7.01 13.86 -1.35
N THR A 242 8.22 13.29 -1.26
CA THR A 242 9.41 13.92 -1.84
C THR A 242 9.35 13.96 -3.36
N ALA A 243 8.89 12.90 -4.01
CA ALA A 243 8.68 12.87 -5.45
C ALA A 243 7.68 13.96 -5.89
N LEU A 244 6.58 14.12 -5.15
CA LEU A 244 5.56 15.12 -5.45
C LEU A 244 6.02 16.55 -5.13
N TYR A 245 6.81 16.73 -4.07
CA TYR A 245 7.43 18.01 -3.79
C TYR A 245 8.29 18.45 -4.97
N ILE A 246 9.15 17.56 -5.49
CA ILE A 246 10.01 17.85 -6.65
C ILE A 246 9.16 18.11 -7.91
N SER A 247 8.21 17.25 -8.24
CA SER A 247 7.50 17.40 -9.53
C SER A 247 6.42 18.49 -9.56
N PHE A 248 5.78 18.81 -8.42
CA PHE A 248 4.53 19.61 -8.37
C PHE A 248 4.56 20.87 -7.50
N THR A 249 5.53 21.05 -6.59
CA THR A 249 5.46 22.15 -5.61
C THR A 249 6.40 23.29 -5.95
N GLU A 250 5.88 24.43 -6.42
CA GLU A 250 6.73 25.59 -6.76
C GLU A 250 7.64 26.03 -5.59
N ALA A 251 8.82 26.56 -5.93
CA ALA A 251 9.80 26.99 -4.94
C ALA A 251 9.22 28.08 -4.01
N GLY A 252 9.34 27.88 -2.70
CA GLY A 252 8.85 28.82 -1.68
C GLY A 252 7.45 28.53 -1.14
N ILE A 253 6.76 27.49 -1.63
CA ILE A 253 5.47 27.04 -1.07
C ILE A 253 5.71 25.96 0.01
N GLU A 254 5.13 26.15 1.21
CA GLU A 254 5.21 25.20 2.33
C GLU A 254 4.15 24.06 2.25
N GLU A 255 3.19 24.16 1.34
CA GLU A 255 2.22 23.10 1.06
C GLU A 255 2.68 22.21 -0.10
N ILE A 256 2.77 20.91 0.13
CA ILE A 256 3.19 19.95 -0.91
C ILE A 256 1.97 19.62 -1.77
N LEU A 257 2.03 20.00 -3.05
CA LEU A 257 0.93 19.84 -4.00
C LEU A 257 0.94 18.46 -4.68
N GLY A 258 -0.20 18.08 -5.24
CA GLY A 258 -0.34 16.85 -6.04
C GLY A 258 -0.47 15.55 -5.23
N THR A 259 -0.47 15.62 -3.89
CA THR A 259 -0.65 14.47 -3.01
C THR A 259 -2.10 13.98 -3.04
N GLN A 260 -2.29 12.67 -3.03
CA GLN A 260 -3.59 12.02 -3.11
C GLN A 260 -3.61 10.73 -2.28
N ALA A 261 -4.77 10.36 -1.74
CA ALA A 261 -4.92 9.16 -0.93
C ALA A 261 -4.55 7.86 -1.69
N ARG A 262 -4.76 7.82 -3.02
CA ARG A 262 -4.43 6.65 -3.85
C ARG A 262 -2.97 6.18 -3.77
N TYR A 263 -2.03 7.05 -3.38
CA TYR A 263 -0.64 6.66 -3.18
C TYR A 263 -0.44 5.76 -1.95
N TYR A 264 -1.44 5.64 -1.07
CA TYR A 264 -1.38 4.81 0.13
C TYR A 264 -1.91 3.39 -0.11
N TYR A 265 -2.69 3.16 -1.17
CA TYR A 265 -3.30 1.85 -1.45
C TYR A 265 -2.34 0.66 -1.53
N PRO A 266 -1.12 0.81 -2.07
CA PRO A 266 -0.20 -0.33 -2.11
C PRO A 266 0.18 -0.87 -0.72
N PHE A 267 0.08 -0.06 0.33
CA PHE A 267 0.43 -0.45 1.70
C PHE A 267 -0.71 -0.26 2.72
N ILE A 268 -1.88 0.26 2.33
CA ILE A 268 -3.00 0.52 3.25
C ILE A 268 -3.46 -0.75 3.98
N PHE A 269 -3.42 -1.90 3.30
CA PHE A 269 -3.69 -3.18 3.94
C PHE A 269 -2.69 -3.49 5.06
N ILE A 270 -1.38 -3.30 4.81
CA ILE A 270 -0.32 -3.52 5.80
C ILE A 270 -0.49 -2.56 6.98
N PHE A 271 -0.86 -1.31 6.71
CA PHE A 271 -1.18 -0.32 7.73
C PHE A 271 -2.24 -0.87 8.69
N TYR A 272 -3.41 -1.26 8.18
CA TYR A 272 -4.48 -1.81 9.02
C TYR A 272 -4.08 -3.12 9.69
N LEU A 273 -3.34 -3.98 9.00
CA LEU A 273 -2.86 -5.25 9.56
C LEU A 273 -1.99 -5.03 10.81
N CYS A 274 -1.20 -3.95 10.85
CA CYS A 274 -0.39 -3.59 12.03
C CYS A 274 -1.24 -3.23 13.26
N PHE A 275 -2.49 -2.79 13.07
CA PHE A 275 -3.40 -2.44 14.17
C PHE A 275 -4.28 -3.60 14.64
N GLN A 276 -4.20 -4.78 14.02
CA GLN A 276 -4.89 -5.97 14.53
C GLN A 276 -4.44 -6.30 15.96
N THR A 277 -5.40 -6.75 16.78
CA THR A 277 -5.16 -7.15 18.16
C THR A 277 -5.84 -8.49 18.44
N ASP A 278 -5.17 -9.31 19.24
CA ASP A 278 -5.66 -10.58 19.77
C ASP A 278 -6.51 -10.41 21.05
N LYS A 279 -6.59 -9.18 21.58
CA LYS A 279 -7.37 -8.84 22.77
C LYS A 279 -8.88 -8.88 22.52
N ILE A 280 -9.30 -8.64 21.28
CA ILE A 280 -10.69 -8.75 20.86
C ILE A 280 -10.86 -10.13 20.24
N LYS A 281 -11.74 -10.95 20.80
CA LYS A 281 -12.05 -12.28 20.25
C LYS A 281 -13.40 -12.26 19.58
N ASN A 282 -13.41 -12.50 18.28
CA ASN A 282 -14.64 -12.73 17.55
C ASN A 282 -15.12 -14.17 17.76
N THR A 283 -16.31 -14.34 18.35
CA THR A 283 -16.93 -15.64 18.62
C THR A 283 -17.87 -16.09 17.51
N ILE A 284 -18.06 -15.29 16.47
CA ILE A 284 -18.94 -15.61 15.34
C ILE A 284 -18.29 -16.73 14.51
N GLU A 285 -19.09 -17.66 14.01
CA GLU A 285 -18.61 -18.68 13.09
C GLU A 285 -18.00 -18.05 11.83
N LEU A 286 -16.89 -18.64 11.37
CA LEU A 286 -16.09 -18.11 10.27
C LEU A 286 -16.92 -17.80 9.02
N GLU A 287 -17.79 -18.73 8.64
CA GLU A 287 -18.63 -18.64 7.45
C GLU A 287 -19.64 -17.50 7.57
N LYS A 288 -20.28 -17.37 8.74
CA LYS A 288 -21.23 -16.29 9.04
C LYS A 288 -20.53 -14.93 9.05
N TYR A 289 -19.37 -14.84 9.68
CA TYR A 289 -18.57 -13.61 9.71
C TYR A 289 -18.15 -13.16 8.30
N GLN A 290 -17.62 -14.10 7.52
CA GLN A 290 -17.24 -13.83 6.14
C GLN A 290 -18.44 -13.41 5.28
N MET A 291 -19.59 -14.07 5.44
CA MET A 291 -20.81 -13.69 4.75
C MET A 291 -21.27 -12.27 5.11
N MET A 292 -21.28 -11.91 6.40
CA MET A 292 -21.67 -10.56 6.84
C MET A 292 -20.78 -9.48 6.24
N ILE A 293 -19.45 -9.69 6.27
CA ILE A 293 -18.50 -8.73 5.71
C ILE A 293 -18.65 -8.62 4.20
N MET A 294 -18.83 -9.74 3.49
CA MET A 294 -19.06 -9.75 2.05
C MET A 294 -20.34 -9.01 1.69
N LEU A 295 -21.44 -9.25 2.42
CA LEU A 295 -22.70 -8.56 2.20
C LEU A 295 -22.57 -7.05 2.45
N ALA A 296 -21.93 -6.65 3.55
CA ALA A 296 -21.67 -5.24 3.86
C ALA A 296 -20.82 -4.57 2.77
N SER A 297 -19.74 -5.22 2.32
CA SER A 297 -18.85 -4.69 1.28
C SER A 297 -19.60 -4.52 -0.05
N ASN A 298 -20.35 -5.54 -0.49
CA ASN A 298 -21.15 -5.46 -1.71
C ASN A 298 -22.23 -4.38 -1.63
N PHE A 299 -22.94 -4.28 -0.50
CA PHE A 299 -23.95 -3.25 -0.28
C PHE A 299 -23.35 -1.85 -0.44
N ILE A 300 -22.20 -1.58 0.21
CA ILE A 300 -21.51 -0.30 0.09
C ILE A 300 -21.15 0.00 -1.37
N ILE A 301 -20.55 -0.96 -2.09
CA ILE A 301 -20.16 -0.77 -3.50
C ILE A 301 -21.37 -0.46 -4.37
N PHE A 302 -22.42 -1.28 -4.30
CA PHE A 302 -23.60 -1.09 -5.16
C PHE A 302 -24.33 0.20 -4.84
N GLN A 303 -24.45 0.57 -3.57
CA GLN A 303 -25.06 1.84 -3.17
C GLN A 303 -24.24 3.04 -3.67
N GLN A 304 -22.91 2.95 -3.59
CA GLN A 304 -22.01 4.00 -4.09
C GLN A 304 -22.06 4.14 -5.61
N MET A 305 -22.05 3.02 -6.33
CA MET A 305 -22.21 3.02 -7.78
C MET A 305 -23.58 3.56 -8.19
N TRP A 306 -24.65 3.18 -7.49
CA TRP A 306 -25.99 3.71 -7.72
C TRP A 306 -26.03 5.22 -7.55
N GLU A 307 -25.51 5.74 -6.44
CA GLU A 307 -25.48 7.18 -6.16
C GLU A 307 -24.64 7.96 -7.18
N VAL A 308 -23.39 7.55 -7.40
CA VAL A 308 -22.42 8.36 -8.15
C VAL A 308 -22.58 8.18 -9.66
N LEU A 309 -22.91 6.98 -10.13
CA LEU A 309 -23.03 6.69 -11.56
C LEU A 309 -24.47 6.86 -12.05
N LEU A 310 -25.42 6.17 -11.42
CA LEU A 310 -26.78 6.10 -11.96
C LEU A 310 -27.58 7.36 -11.64
N VAL A 311 -27.62 7.79 -10.38
CA VAL A 311 -28.42 8.96 -9.98
C VAL A 311 -27.82 10.26 -10.50
N ARG A 312 -26.49 10.46 -10.41
CA ARG A 312 -25.89 11.75 -10.80
C ARG A 312 -25.65 11.92 -12.30
N LYS A 313 -25.59 10.84 -13.08
CA LYS A 313 -25.23 10.91 -14.50
C LYS A 313 -26.29 10.34 -15.45
N CYS A 314 -27.18 9.47 -14.98
CA CYS A 314 -28.16 8.81 -15.84
C CYS A 314 -29.62 9.18 -15.53
N LEU A 315 -29.91 9.67 -14.33
CA LEU A 315 -31.23 10.13 -13.88
C LEU A 315 -31.20 11.64 -13.60
#